data_AF-A0A7S1A7R4-F1
#
_entry.id   AF-A0A7S1A7R4-F1
#
_cell.length_a   1.000
_cell.length_b   1.000
_cell.length_c   1.000
_cell.angle_alpha   90.00
_cell.angle_beta   90.00
_cell.angle_gamma   90.00
#
_symmetry.space_group_name_H-M   'P 1'
#
loop_
_entity.id
_entity.type
_entity.pdbx_description
1 polymer ?
#
loop_
_entity_poly.entity_id
_entity_poly.type
_entity_poly.pdbx_seq_one_letter_code
_entity_poly.pdbx_strand_id
1 'polypeptide(L)'
;RLRAVVTRGLQEKQLQATPHLVLLSAEFYHNDLKPVLAEWMLLWLRRRRPIAVPCEHVLAYLTSTRSDACLQGLGEMQIQSLNISRVWLEVLMPHIISRVHRVHYGLLSESSLLWEKEPGSRRLMAVPFVGKDAPSDSSQFSHPDITIGLTWLAYRFDGLRTSDFVRALSGLARLQRKDTDVDSHLRQASRLYVSWVHAAGARVRGDADHHNFQLPASDTTMVLEETGTTESVMEVPVLPPLEWLDVKDEVQVNVLAMVLRTSPFLMEFYLHEEVFPEHLRHTDMKLSATGQDLGSDTLCGSRLGFS
;
A
#
# COMPACT_ATOMS: atom_id res chain seq x y z
N ARG A 1 -1.29 -4.57 21.99
CA ARG A 1 -0.61 -5.88 21.85
C ARG A 1 0.48 -5.86 20.78
N LEU A 2 0.17 -5.58 19.50
CA LEU A 2 1.18 -5.56 18.42
C LEU A 2 2.41 -4.68 18.72
N ARG A 3 2.19 -3.44 19.17
CA ARG A 3 3.28 -2.54 19.57
C ARG A 3 4.22 -3.14 20.62
N ALA A 4 3.69 -3.89 21.58
CA ALA A 4 4.50 -4.51 22.64
C ALA A 4 5.39 -5.64 22.08
N VAL A 5 4.83 -6.50 21.20
CA VAL A 5 5.60 -7.55 20.53
C VAL A 5 6.71 -6.96 19.66
N VAL A 6 6.41 -5.92 18.88
CA VAL A 6 7.40 -5.21 18.06
C VAL A 6 8.50 -4.61 18.92
N THR A 7 8.14 -3.94 20.03
CA THR A 7 9.12 -3.32 20.94
C THR A 7 10.06 -4.37 21.54
N ARG A 8 9.52 -5.50 21.99
CA ARG A 8 10.31 -6.63 22.49
C ARG A 8 11.22 -7.20 21.41
N GLY A 9 10.70 -7.45 20.21
CA GLY A 9 11.51 -7.97 19.10
C GLY A 9 12.67 -7.04 18.71
N LEU A 10 12.50 -5.73 18.82
CA LEU A 10 13.59 -4.75 18.63
C LEU A 10 14.65 -4.84 19.74
N GLN A 11 14.23 -4.98 21.00
CA GLN A 11 15.13 -5.13 22.15
C GLN A 11 15.94 -6.44 22.08
N GLU A 12 15.29 -7.52 21.67
CA GLU A 12 15.87 -8.86 21.52
C GLU A 12 16.61 -9.06 20.20
N LYS A 13 16.70 -8.02 19.35
CA LYS A 13 17.33 -8.04 18.02
C LYS A 13 16.75 -9.10 17.07
N GLN A 14 15.48 -9.46 17.26
CA GLN A 14 14.68 -10.26 16.35
C GLN A 14 14.07 -9.41 15.21
N LEU A 15 13.97 -8.10 15.47
CA LEU A 15 13.60 -7.06 14.52
C LEU A 15 14.70 -5.99 14.48
N GLN A 16 14.84 -5.33 13.34
CA GLN A 16 15.68 -4.16 13.15
C GLN A 16 14.80 -2.96 12.76
N ALA A 17 15.08 -1.76 13.28
CA ALA A 17 14.28 -0.56 13.00
C ALA A 17 14.86 0.36 11.91
N THR A 18 16.15 0.24 11.60
CA THR A 18 16.86 1.13 10.67
C THR A 18 17.33 0.33 9.45
N PRO A 19 17.09 0.77 8.20
CA PRO A 19 16.45 2.02 7.79
C PRO A 19 14.92 2.03 8.00
N HIS A 20 14.32 0.86 8.15
CA HIS A 20 12.91 0.67 8.51
C HIS A 20 12.76 -0.65 9.28
N LEU A 21 11.53 -1.00 9.65
CA LEU A 21 11.26 -2.27 10.34
C LEU A 21 11.58 -3.46 9.42
N VAL A 22 12.48 -4.35 9.86
CA VAL A 22 12.92 -5.55 9.14
C VAL A 22 12.90 -6.74 10.10
N LEU A 23 12.34 -7.86 9.65
CA LEU A 23 12.39 -9.13 10.37
C LEU A 23 13.72 -9.83 10.19
N LEU A 24 14.36 -10.18 11.31
CA LEU A 24 15.65 -10.88 11.32
C LEU A 24 15.52 -12.37 11.64
N SER A 25 14.45 -12.77 12.34
CA SER A 25 14.25 -14.14 12.81
C SER A 25 12.88 -14.70 12.44
N ALA A 26 12.89 -15.80 11.70
CA ALA A 26 11.67 -16.53 11.37
C ALA A 26 11.00 -17.14 12.62
N GLU A 27 11.78 -17.61 13.59
CA GLU A 27 11.25 -18.20 14.82
C GLU A 27 10.42 -17.19 15.62
N PHE A 28 10.96 -15.99 15.82
CA PHE A 28 10.24 -14.88 16.45
C PHE A 28 8.97 -14.52 15.68
N TYR A 29 9.01 -14.53 14.36
CA TYR A 29 7.81 -14.27 13.56
C TYR A 29 6.72 -15.30 13.85
N HIS A 30 7.02 -16.59 13.75
CA HIS A 30 6.01 -17.64 13.90
C HIS A 30 5.49 -17.76 15.33
N ASN A 31 6.36 -17.60 16.34
CA ASN A 31 6.00 -17.79 17.73
C ASN A 31 5.31 -16.56 18.35
N ASP A 32 5.73 -15.35 17.98
CA ASP A 32 5.33 -14.13 18.69
C ASP A 32 4.52 -13.17 17.83
N LEU A 33 4.94 -12.94 16.58
CA LEU A 33 4.31 -11.92 15.73
C LEU A 33 3.05 -12.47 15.02
N LYS A 34 3.15 -13.67 14.45
CA LYS A 34 2.10 -14.32 13.66
C LYS A 34 0.79 -14.47 14.44
N PRO A 35 0.75 -14.89 15.73
CA PRO A 35 -0.51 -14.98 16.46
C PRO A 35 -1.24 -13.63 16.58
N VAL A 36 -0.48 -12.55 16.78
CA VAL A 36 -1.06 -11.20 16.84
C VAL A 36 -1.55 -10.75 15.46
N LEU A 37 -0.80 -11.04 14.40
CA LEU A 37 -1.21 -10.73 13.03
C LEU A 37 -2.45 -11.54 12.60
N ALA A 38 -2.61 -12.78 13.09
CA ALA A 38 -3.80 -13.59 12.84
C ALA A 38 -5.07 -12.97 13.45
N GLU A 39 -4.96 -12.35 14.63
CA GLU A 39 -6.07 -11.59 15.24
C GLU A 39 -6.49 -10.40 14.37
N TRP A 40 -5.53 -9.65 13.84
CA TRP A 40 -5.82 -8.57 12.89
C TRP A 40 -6.43 -9.09 11.58
N MET A 41 -5.90 -10.20 11.06
CA MET A 41 -6.43 -10.84 9.85
C MET A 41 -7.88 -11.31 10.06
N LEU A 42 -8.20 -11.86 11.23
CA LEU A 42 -9.57 -12.25 11.58
C LEU A 42 -10.53 -11.05 11.56
N LEU A 43 -10.12 -9.91 12.13
CA LEU A 43 -10.92 -8.68 12.11
C LEU A 43 -11.17 -8.21 10.67
N TRP A 44 -10.13 -8.26 9.83
CA TRP A 44 -10.24 -7.91 8.42
C TRP A 44 -11.18 -8.85 7.66
N LEU A 45 -11.03 -10.17 7.84
CA LEU A 45 -11.88 -11.19 7.23
C LEU A 45 -13.34 -10.96 7.59
N ARG A 46 -13.67 -10.78 8.88
CA ARG A 46 -15.05 -10.58 9.32
C ARG A 46 -15.70 -9.31 8.77
N ARG A 47 -14.92 -8.25 8.58
CA ARG A 47 -15.40 -7.00 7.99
C ARG A 47 -15.70 -7.15 6.49
N ARG A 48 -14.90 -7.93 5.76
CA ARG A 48 -15.04 -8.09 4.30
C ARG A 48 -16.01 -9.21 3.92
N ARG A 49 -15.99 -10.31 4.66
CA ARG A 49 -16.76 -11.53 4.42
C ARG A 49 -17.15 -12.11 5.78
N PRO A 50 -18.38 -11.90 6.25
CA PRO A 50 -18.83 -12.49 7.52
C PRO A 50 -18.62 -14.01 7.51
N ILE A 51 -17.83 -14.50 8.46
CA ILE A 51 -17.59 -15.93 8.69
C ILE A 51 -18.31 -16.26 10.00
N ALA A 52 -19.37 -17.05 9.92
CA ALA A 52 -20.19 -17.46 11.07
C ALA A 52 -19.54 -18.61 11.88
N VAL A 53 -18.22 -18.53 12.05
CA VAL A 53 -17.41 -19.53 12.76
C VAL A 53 -16.81 -18.88 14.02
N PRO A 54 -16.76 -19.60 15.15
CA PRO A 54 -16.09 -19.12 16.37
C PRO A 54 -14.67 -18.63 16.09
N CYS A 55 -14.27 -17.54 16.76
CA CYS A 55 -12.95 -16.92 16.56
C CYS A 55 -11.81 -17.93 16.75
N GLU A 56 -11.95 -18.78 17.76
CA GLU A 56 -10.93 -19.77 18.15
C GLU A 56 -10.60 -20.73 17.01
N HIS A 57 -11.60 -21.23 16.28
CA HIS A 57 -11.39 -22.15 15.17
C HIS A 57 -10.70 -21.47 13.98
N VAL A 58 -11.07 -20.21 13.70
CA VAL A 58 -10.44 -19.44 12.61
C VAL A 58 -8.99 -19.09 12.98
N LEU A 59 -8.73 -18.65 14.21
CA LEU A 59 -7.37 -18.36 14.67
C LEU A 59 -6.50 -19.62 14.65
N ALA A 60 -7.01 -20.73 15.17
CA ALA A 60 -6.35 -22.03 15.16
C ALA A 60 -5.95 -22.46 13.73
N TYR A 61 -6.83 -22.25 12.76
CA TYR A 61 -6.57 -22.51 11.34
C TYR A 61 -5.48 -21.58 10.76
N LEU A 62 -5.52 -20.28 11.07
CA LEU A 62 -4.54 -19.31 10.60
C LEU A 62 -3.13 -19.49 11.24
N THR A 63 -3.05 -19.94 12.49
CA THR A 63 -1.80 -19.95 13.26
C THR A 63 -1.03 -21.27 13.31
N SER A 64 -1.41 -22.28 12.52
CA SER A 64 -0.67 -23.57 12.35
C SER A 64 -1.18 -24.78 13.12
N THR A 65 -2.48 -24.84 13.47
CA THR A 65 -3.08 -26.15 13.81
C THR A 65 -3.85 -26.71 12.63
N ARG A 66 -3.73 -28.02 12.39
CA ARG A 66 -4.48 -28.81 11.39
C ARG A 66 -5.97 -28.92 11.75
N SER A 67 -6.59 -27.79 12.11
CA SER A 67 -8.00 -27.73 12.47
C SER A 67 -8.77 -27.22 11.27
N ASP A 68 -9.19 -28.15 10.42
CA ASP A 68 -10.11 -27.88 9.31
C ASP A 68 -11.57 -27.75 9.79
N ALA A 69 -11.80 -27.79 11.11
CA ALA A 69 -13.12 -27.63 11.73
C ALA A 69 -13.78 -26.30 11.34
N CYS A 70 -13.00 -25.24 11.12
CA CYS A 70 -13.52 -23.95 10.66
C CYS A 70 -14.03 -23.97 9.21
N LEU A 71 -13.67 -24.97 8.40
CA LEU A 71 -14.02 -25.03 6.98
C LEU A 71 -15.40 -25.65 6.73
N GLN A 72 -15.94 -26.37 7.73
CA GLN A 72 -17.24 -27.03 7.60
C GLN A 72 -18.36 -26.00 7.46
N GLY A 73 -19.19 -26.17 6.42
CA GLY A 73 -20.34 -25.30 6.17
C GLY A 73 -20.00 -23.92 5.58
N LEU A 74 -18.73 -23.68 5.19
CA LEU A 74 -18.33 -22.45 4.50
C LEU A 74 -18.51 -22.59 2.98
N GLY A 75 -18.87 -21.47 2.34
CA GLY A 75 -18.89 -21.37 0.89
C GLY A 75 -17.48 -21.29 0.29
N GLU A 76 -17.37 -21.58 -1.00
CA GLU A 76 -16.09 -21.61 -1.73
C GLU A 76 -15.25 -20.34 -1.54
N MET A 77 -15.86 -19.15 -1.73
CA MET A 77 -15.16 -17.87 -1.58
C MET A 77 -14.65 -17.62 -0.15
N GLN A 78 -15.35 -18.12 0.87
CA GLN A 78 -14.92 -18.00 2.27
C GLN A 78 -13.71 -18.89 2.54
N ILE A 79 -13.74 -20.13 2.04
CA ILE A 79 -12.62 -21.08 2.12
C ILE A 79 -11.40 -20.51 1.39
N GLN A 80 -11.55 -20.00 0.17
CA GLN A 80 -10.48 -19.35 -0.58
C GLN A 80 -9.88 -18.17 0.19
N SER A 81 -10.72 -17.32 0.79
CA SER A 81 -10.29 -16.18 1.61
C SER A 81 -9.50 -16.62 2.85
N LEU A 82 -9.89 -17.71 3.50
CA LEU A 82 -9.16 -18.28 4.64
C LEU A 82 -7.82 -18.90 4.20
N ASN A 83 -7.81 -19.63 3.09
CA ASN A 83 -6.61 -20.24 2.54
C ASN A 83 -5.57 -19.18 2.18
N ILE A 84 -5.96 -18.12 1.46
CA ILE A 84 -5.03 -17.04 1.10
C ILE A 84 -4.54 -16.28 2.34
N SER A 85 -5.41 -16.06 3.33
CA SER A 85 -5.02 -15.43 4.60
C SER A 85 -3.98 -16.26 5.36
N ARG A 86 -4.15 -17.59 5.35
CA ARG A 86 -3.19 -18.51 5.95
C ARG A 86 -1.87 -18.52 5.20
N VAL A 87 -1.89 -18.60 3.88
CA VAL A 87 -0.67 -18.52 3.04
C VAL A 87 0.06 -17.18 3.26
N TRP A 88 -0.70 -16.09 3.37
CA TRP A 88 -0.15 -14.77 3.66
C TRP A 88 0.58 -14.74 4.99
N LEU A 89 -0.05 -15.23 6.06
CA LEU A 89 0.55 -15.25 7.40
C LEU A 89 1.67 -16.27 7.54
N GLU A 90 1.62 -17.40 6.85
CA GLU A 90 2.61 -18.48 6.97
C GLU A 90 3.88 -18.17 6.17
N VAL A 91 3.73 -17.73 4.93
CA VAL A 91 4.85 -17.69 3.96
C VAL A 91 5.12 -16.29 3.46
N LEU A 92 4.09 -15.56 3.00
CA LEU A 92 4.32 -14.31 2.27
C LEU A 92 4.78 -13.19 3.20
N MET A 93 4.06 -12.97 4.29
CA MET A 93 4.34 -11.89 5.23
C MET A 93 5.77 -11.96 5.81
N PRO A 94 6.26 -13.08 6.39
CA PRO A 94 7.62 -13.13 6.91
C PRO A 94 8.68 -12.96 5.82
N HIS A 95 8.40 -13.44 4.61
CA HIS A 95 9.27 -13.22 3.46
C HIS A 95 9.35 -11.74 3.08
N ILE A 96 8.22 -11.05 2.97
CA ILE A 96 8.15 -9.64 2.56
C ILE A 96 8.82 -8.74 3.62
N ILE A 97 8.48 -8.89 4.90
CA ILE A 97 8.98 -7.99 5.95
C ILE A 97 10.43 -8.26 6.37
N SER A 98 11.04 -9.37 5.92
CA SER A 98 12.48 -9.59 6.08
C SER A 98 13.31 -8.92 4.97
N ARG A 99 12.66 -8.39 3.92
CA ARG A 99 13.37 -7.66 2.87
C ARG A 99 13.66 -6.22 3.27
N VAL A 100 14.88 -5.79 3.00
CA VAL A 100 15.32 -4.39 3.17
C VAL A 100 14.99 -3.60 1.90
N HIS A 101 14.15 -2.58 2.04
CA HIS A 101 13.81 -1.63 0.99
C HIS A 101 15.05 -0.86 0.51
N ARG A 102 15.11 -0.57 -0.80
CA ARG A 102 16.25 -0.01 -1.54
C ARG A 102 17.52 -0.89 -1.61
N VAL A 103 17.52 -2.06 -0.97
CA VAL A 103 18.60 -3.06 -1.10
C VAL A 103 18.11 -4.28 -1.85
N HIS A 104 16.95 -4.79 -1.46
CA HIS A 104 16.35 -6.01 -2.03
C HIS A 104 15.19 -5.71 -2.96
N TYR A 105 14.59 -4.53 -2.90
CA TYR A 105 13.47 -4.12 -3.75
C TYR A 105 13.26 -2.61 -3.68
N GLY A 106 12.56 -2.05 -4.64
CA GLY A 106 12.10 -0.66 -4.60
C GLY A 106 11.41 -0.23 -5.88
N LEU A 107 10.92 1.01 -5.87
CA LEU A 107 10.36 1.68 -7.04
C LEU A 107 11.49 2.22 -7.94
N LEU A 108 11.25 2.25 -9.24
CA LEU A 108 12.16 2.91 -10.18
C LEU A 108 12.08 4.44 -9.96
N SER A 109 13.22 5.11 -9.82
CA SER A 109 13.22 6.58 -9.73
C SER A 109 12.77 7.21 -11.06
N GLU A 110 11.94 8.25 -10.98
CA GLU A 110 11.54 9.07 -12.15
C GLU A 110 12.74 9.77 -12.80
N SER A 111 13.79 10.03 -12.02
CA SER A 111 15.04 10.63 -12.52
C SER A 111 15.95 9.65 -13.25
N SER A 112 15.59 8.36 -13.33
CA SER A 112 16.41 7.35 -14.00
C SER A 112 16.34 7.53 -15.52
N LEU A 113 17.48 7.44 -16.20
CA LEU A 113 17.57 7.46 -17.67
C LEU A 113 16.77 6.32 -18.33
N LEU A 114 16.47 5.26 -17.58
CA LEU A 114 15.69 4.14 -18.05
C LEU A 114 14.18 4.40 -17.99
N TRP A 115 13.72 5.41 -17.23
CA TRP A 115 12.30 5.62 -16.92
C TRP A 115 11.39 5.55 -18.15
N GLU A 116 11.70 6.31 -19.20
CA GLU A 116 10.86 6.37 -20.42
C GLU A 116 10.86 5.06 -21.22
N LYS A 117 11.90 4.25 -21.08
CA LYS A 117 12.06 2.97 -21.80
C LYS A 117 11.43 1.79 -21.07
N GLU A 118 11.18 1.93 -19.78
CA GLU A 118 10.65 0.85 -18.94
C GLU A 118 9.11 0.73 -19.04
N PRO A 119 8.58 -0.49 -19.06
CA PRO A 119 7.13 -0.71 -19.11
C PRO A 119 6.45 -0.15 -17.85
N GLY A 120 5.14 0.16 -17.96
CA GLY A 120 4.36 0.73 -16.87
C GLY A 120 4.44 -0.10 -15.57
N SER A 121 4.41 -1.42 -15.68
CA SER A 121 4.59 -2.35 -14.56
C SER A 121 5.91 -2.13 -13.81
N ARG A 122 7.02 -1.87 -14.52
CA ARG A 122 8.33 -1.61 -13.91
C ARG A 122 8.41 -0.23 -13.26
N ARG A 123 7.71 0.75 -13.84
CA ARG A 123 7.65 2.12 -13.32
C ARG A 123 6.80 2.23 -12.05
N LEU A 124 5.67 1.52 -11.99
CA LEU A 124 4.67 1.69 -10.93
C LEU A 124 4.68 0.61 -9.85
N MET A 125 5.27 -0.57 -10.10
CA MET A 125 5.37 -1.65 -9.11
C MET A 125 6.79 -1.82 -8.58
N ALA A 126 6.91 -2.31 -7.35
CA ALA A 126 8.20 -2.64 -6.77
C ALA A 126 8.79 -3.87 -7.47
N VAL A 127 10.09 -3.80 -7.76
CA VAL A 127 10.82 -4.93 -8.34
C VAL A 127 11.95 -5.33 -7.40
N PRO A 128 12.13 -6.64 -7.15
CA PRO A 128 13.27 -7.12 -6.40
C PRO A 128 14.61 -6.75 -7.07
N PHE A 129 15.60 -6.39 -6.27
CA PHE A 129 16.98 -6.14 -6.65
C PHE A 129 17.81 -7.39 -6.28
N VAL A 130 18.84 -7.73 -7.07
CA VAL A 130 19.90 -8.65 -6.60
C VAL A 130 20.96 -7.92 -5.78
N GLY A 131 20.99 -6.60 -5.94
CA GLY A 131 22.08 -5.69 -5.63
C GLY A 131 21.89 -4.44 -6.51
N LYS A 132 22.66 -3.38 -6.25
CA LYS A 132 22.47 -2.07 -6.91
C LYS A 132 22.38 -2.23 -8.44
N ASP A 133 21.18 -1.94 -8.97
CA ASP A 133 20.83 -1.83 -10.39
C ASP A 133 20.92 -3.10 -11.26
N ALA A 134 20.78 -4.31 -10.68
CA ALA A 134 20.62 -5.55 -11.46
C ALA A 134 19.36 -6.36 -11.06
N PRO A 135 18.62 -6.95 -12.03
CA PRO A 135 17.49 -7.87 -11.77
C PRO A 135 17.96 -9.29 -11.42
N SER A 136 17.23 -10.00 -10.55
CA SER A 136 17.65 -11.31 -10.03
C SER A 136 17.21 -12.48 -10.90
N ASP A 137 18.11 -13.44 -11.12
CA ASP A 137 17.83 -14.73 -11.78
C ASP A 137 16.84 -15.63 -11.01
N SER A 138 16.43 -15.26 -9.79
CA SER A 138 15.40 -15.97 -9.04
C SER A 138 13.99 -15.72 -9.59
N SER A 139 13.69 -16.37 -10.72
CA SER A 139 12.33 -16.54 -11.30
C SER A 139 11.32 -17.14 -10.30
N GLN A 140 11.76 -17.63 -9.15
CA GLN A 140 10.90 -18.20 -8.09
C GLN A 140 10.11 -17.17 -7.27
N PHE A 141 10.33 -15.85 -7.49
CA PHE A 141 9.61 -14.79 -6.78
C PHE A 141 8.89 -13.78 -7.68
N SER A 142 8.61 -14.15 -8.93
CA SER A 142 7.63 -13.48 -9.80
C SER A 142 6.17 -13.74 -9.36
N HIS A 143 5.95 -14.05 -8.07
CA HIS A 143 4.63 -14.31 -7.54
C HIS A 143 3.91 -12.96 -7.38
N PRO A 144 2.70 -12.78 -7.96
CA PRO A 144 1.99 -11.51 -7.92
C PRO A 144 1.76 -11.02 -6.48
N ASP A 145 1.47 -11.92 -5.54
CA ASP A 145 1.27 -11.55 -4.13
C ASP A 145 2.50 -10.95 -3.45
N ILE A 146 3.70 -11.44 -3.76
CA ILE A 146 4.95 -10.85 -3.25
C ILE A 146 5.14 -9.47 -3.86
N THR A 147 4.93 -9.33 -5.17
CA THR A 147 4.98 -8.04 -5.86
C THR A 147 3.99 -7.05 -5.27
N ILE A 148 2.74 -7.46 -4.97
CA ILE A 148 1.73 -6.62 -4.31
C ILE A 148 2.25 -6.14 -2.96
N GLY A 149 2.74 -7.08 -2.11
CA GLY A 149 3.21 -6.74 -0.78
C GLY A 149 4.44 -5.82 -0.77
N LEU A 150 5.43 -6.11 -1.63
CA LEU A 150 6.61 -5.26 -1.79
C LEU A 150 6.26 -3.89 -2.37
N THR A 151 5.30 -3.82 -3.31
CA THR A 151 4.81 -2.56 -3.87
C THR A 151 4.18 -1.70 -2.78
N TRP A 152 3.31 -2.31 -1.96
CA TRP A 152 2.69 -1.62 -0.82
C TRP A 152 3.74 -1.06 0.15
N LEU A 153 4.74 -1.86 0.50
CA LEU A 153 5.83 -1.40 1.38
C LEU A 153 6.69 -0.32 0.74
N ALA A 154 7.01 -0.43 -0.55
CA ALA A 154 7.83 0.56 -1.24
C ALA A 154 7.15 1.94 -1.24
N TYR A 155 5.86 2.01 -1.60
CA TYR A 155 5.09 3.26 -1.49
C TYR A 155 4.94 3.73 -0.05
N ARG A 156 4.80 2.81 0.91
CA ARG A 156 4.69 3.17 2.33
C ARG A 156 5.98 3.77 2.89
N PHE A 157 7.14 3.39 2.37
CA PHE A 157 8.44 3.90 2.79
C PHE A 157 8.87 5.15 2.01
N ASP A 158 8.63 5.21 0.69
CA ASP A 158 9.02 6.36 -0.14
C ASP A 158 7.98 7.49 -0.17
N GLY A 159 6.71 7.18 0.13
CA GLY A 159 5.60 8.06 -0.24
C GLY A 159 5.25 7.93 -1.73
N LEU A 160 4.13 8.52 -2.13
CA LEU A 160 3.80 8.65 -3.57
C LEU A 160 4.83 9.56 -4.26
N ARG A 161 5.32 9.25 -5.46
CA ARG A 161 6.10 10.24 -6.23
C ARG A 161 5.19 11.38 -6.68
N THR A 162 5.75 12.51 -7.12
CA THR A 162 4.93 13.65 -7.55
C THR A 162 3.98 13.24 -8.68
N SER A 163 4.47 12.50 -9.68
CA SER A 163 3.60 12.03 -10.77
C SER A 163 2.54 11.03 -10.30
N ASP A 164 2.90 10.12 -9.39
CA ASP A 164 1.96 9.16 -8.79
C ASP A 164 0.88 9.89 -7.97
N PHE A 165 1.26 10.92 -7.22
CA PHE A 165 0.34 11.73 -6.43
C PHE A 165 -0.65 12.49 -7.30
N VAL A 166 -0.17 13.13 -8.38
CA VAL A 166 -1.01 13.78 -9.39
C VAL A 166 -1.98 12.78 -10.04
N ARG A 167 -1.53 11.56 -10.32
CA ARG A 167 -2.36 10.47 -10.85
C ARG A 167 -3.43 10.02 -9.84
N ALA A 168 -3.07 9.86 -8.57
CA ALA A 168 -4.01 9.53 -7.51
C ALA A 168 -5.11 10.60 -7.35
N LEU A 169 -4.72 11.89 -7.34
CA LEU A 169 -5.67 13.00 -7.29
C LEU A 169 -6.56 13.05 -8.54
N SER A 170 -6.01 12.76 -9.72
CA SER A 170 -6.80 12.66 -10.96
C SER A 170 -7.83 11.53 -10.90
N GLY A 171 -7.47 10.37 -10.32
CA GLY A 171 -8.38 9.26 -10.07
C GLY A 171 -9.51 9.66 -9.11
N LEU A 172 -9.19 10.40 -8.06
CA LEU A 172 -10.17 10.93 -7.11
C LEU A 172 -11.11 11.97 -7.76
N ALA A 173 -10.57 12.88 -8.57
CA ALA A 173 -11.36 13.84 -9.34
C ALA A 173 -12.27 13.14 -10.36
N ARG A 174 -11.82 12.04 -10.96
CA ARG A 174 -12.64 11.20 -11.84
C ARG A 174 -13.77 10.52 -11.06
N LEU A 175 -13.51 10.04 -9.85
CA LEU A 175 -14.55 9.50 -8.96
C LEU A 175 -15.58 10.57 -8.59
N GLN A 176 -15.14 11.78 -8.24
CA GLN A 176 -16.03 12.92 -7.93
C GLN A 176 -16.99 13.26 -9.09
N ARG A 177 -16.55 13.07 -10.34
CA ARG A 177 -17.36 13.30 -11.55
C ARG A 177 -18.37 12.19 -11.84
N LYS A 178 -18.17 10.97 -11.31
CA LYS A 178 -19.11 9.85 -11.52
C LYS A 178 -20.41 10.03 -10.75
N ASP A 179 -20.35 10.61 -9.55
CA ASP A 179 -21.50 10.81 -8.68
C ASP A 179 -22.21 12.14 -8.99
N THR A 180 -22.82 12.32 -10.16
CA THR A 180 -23.47 13.59 -10.53
C THR A 180 -24.74 13.89 -9.73
N ASP A 181 -25.42 12.85 -9.26
CA ASP A 181 -26.78 12.92 -8.71
C ASP A 181 -26.81 13.33 -7.23
N VAL A 182 -25.64 13.47 -6.61
CA VAL A 182 -25.47 13.79 -5.20
C VAL A 182 -24.79 15.14 -5.07
N ASP A 183 -25.22 15.93 -4.08
CA ASP A 183 -24.55 17.16 -3.70
C ASP A 183 -23.06 16.92 -3.46
N SER A 184 -22.25 17.86 -3.93
CA SER A 184 -20.83 17.61 -4.14
C SER A 184 -20.05 17.28 -2.86
N HIS A 185 -20.42 17.86 -1.71
CA HIS A 185 -19.86 17.53 -0.39
C HIS A 185 -20.26 16.14 0.14
N LEU A 186 -21.39 15.58 -0.33
CA LEU A 186 -21.87 14.25 0.08
C LEU A 186 -21.36 13.12 -0.82
N ARG A 187 -20.75 13.45 -1.96
CA ARG A 187 -20.17 12.47 -2.90
C ARG A 187 -19.10 11.63 -2.24
N GLN A 188 -18.93 10.39 -2.72
CA GLN A 188 -17.98 9.46 -2.14
C GLN A 188 -16.55 10.01 -2.13
N ALA A 189 -16.12 10.61 -3.24
CA ALA A 189 -14.76 11.16 -3.36
C ALA A 189 -14.49 12.31 -2.38
N SER A 190 -15.45 13.20 -2.15
CA SER A 190 -15.32 14.28 -1.18
C SER A 190 -15.25 13.77 0.26
N ARG A 191 -16.07 12.78 0.61
CA ARG A 191 -16.02 12.13 1.94
C ARG A 191 -14.70 11.40 2.19
N LEU A 192 -14.20 10.69 1.17
CA LEU A 192 -12.88 10.05 1.22
C LEU A 192 -11.78 11.09 1.43
N TYR A 193 -11.76 12.14 0.61
CA TYR A 193 -10.80 13.25 0.73
C TYR A 193 -10.78 13.84 2.13
N VAL A 194 -11.94 14.27 2.65
CA VAL A 194 -12.07 14.83 4.00
C VAL A 194 -11.56 13.86 5.06
N SER A 195 -11.93 12.58 4.98
CA SER A 195 -11.46 11.57 5.93
C SER A 195 -9.93 11.39 5.91
N TRP A 196 -9.30 11.48 4.74
CA TRP A 196 -7.85 11.33 4.59
C TRP A 196 -7.10 12.56 5.08
N VAL A 197 -7.64 13.76 4.83
CA VAL A 197 -7.10 15.03 5.33
C VAL A 197 -7.13 15.06 6.86
N HIS A 198 -8.27 14.70 7.47
CA HIS A 198 -8.38 14.59 8.92
C HIS A 198 -7.45 13.54 9.51
N ALA A 199 -7.32 12.38 8.87
CA ALA A 199 -6.41 11.34 9.33
C ALA A 199 -4.92 11.74 9.22
N ALA A 200 -4.59 12.70 8.34
CA ALA A 200 -3.28 13.31 8.25
C ALA A 200 -3.08 14.46 9.26
N GLY A 201 -4.09 14.79 10.06
CA GLY A 201 -4.05 15.87 11.06
C GLY A 201 -4.27 17.27 10.48
N ALA A 202 -4.76 17.38 9.24
CA ALA A 202 -5.11 18.64 8.59
C ALA A 202 -6.65 18.82 8.54
N ARG A 203 -7.11 20.00 8.11
CA ARG A 203 -8.55 20.33 7.99
C ARG A 203 -8.91 20.71 6.57
N VAL A 204 -10.18 20.55 6.21
CA VAL A 204 -10.73 21.05 4.95
C VAL A 204 -11.51 22.33 5.21
N ARG A 205 -11.32 23.34 4.36
CA ARG A 205 -12.02 24.62 4.48
C ARG A 205 -13.53 24.41 4.32
N GLY A 206 -14.32 24.98 5.24
CA GLY A 206 -15.79 24.89 5.19
C GLY A 206 -16.38 23.59 5.74
N ASP A 207 -15.56 22.69 6.28
CA ASP A 207 -16.05 21.52 7.00
C ASP A 207 -16.62 21.95 8.38
N ALA A 208 -17.93 21.75 8.56
CA ALA A 208 -18.68 22.25 9.72
C ALA A 208 -18.51 21.38 10.99
N ASP A 209 -17.89 20.20 10.87
CA ASP A 209 -17.87 19.17 11.93
C ASP A 209 -16.70 19.27 12.94
N HIS A 210 -16.26 20.49 13.24
CA HIS A 210 -15.44 20.78 14.43
C HIS A 210 -15.99 21.96 15.25
N HIS A 211 -17.25 21.87 15.66
CA HIS A 211 -17.73 22.60 16.84
C HIS A 211 -17.06 22.07 18.13
N ASN A 212 -15.79 22.42 18.37
CA ASN A 212 -15.20 22.75 19.70
C ASN A 212 -13.68 22.98 19.66
N PHE A 213 -13.18 23.82 18.75
CA PHE A 213 -11.96 24.59 19.06
C PHE A 213 -11.99 25.94 18.36
N GLN A 214 -12.39 26.96 19.10
CA GLN A 214 -12.44 28.33 18.62
C GLN A 214 -11.04 28.94 18.75
N LEU A 215 -10.38 29.15 17.61
CA LEU A 215 -9.37 30.19 17.49
C LEU A 215 -10.04 31.38 16.78
N PRO A 216 -9.82 32.61 17.26
CA PRO A 216 -10.50 33.78 16.72
C PRO A 216 -10.03 34.05 15.30
N ALA A 217 -10.95 34.58 14.48
CA ALA A 217 -10.70 34.97 13.12
C ALA A 217 -9.55 35.99 13.05
N SER A 218 -8.52 35.68 12.28
CA SER A 218 -7.68 36.67 11.63
C SER A 218 -7.22 36.11 10.30
N ASP A 219 -7.31 36.97 9.30
CA ASP A 219 -7.28 36.62 7.91
C ASP A 219 -5.94 36.06 7.47
N THR A 220 -6.04 35.04 6.62
CA THR A 220 -5.03 34.58 5.68
C THR A 220 -4.13 35.72 5.19
N THR A 221 -2.92 35.82 5.76
CA THR A 221 -1.82 36.53 5.14
C THR A 221 -0.55 35.74 5.38
N MET A 222 -0.09 34.98 4.38
CA MET A 222 1.27 34.46 4.38
C MET A 222 2.19 35.60 3.93
N VAL A 223 2.65 36.40 4.90
CA VAL A 223 3.79 37.30 4.73
C VAL A 223 5.02 36.56 5.24
N LEU A 224 6.02 36.40 4.38
CA LEU A 224 7.35 35.98 4.77
C LEU A 224 8.06 37.16 5.44
N GLU A 225 8.11 37.19 6.77
CA GLU A 225 9.09 38.01 7.49
C GLU A 225 9.74 37.20 8.63
N GLU A 226 11.06 37.12 8.57
CA GLU A 226 11.91 36.65 9.65
C GLU A 226 11.87 37.64 10.82
N THR A 227 11.61 37.18 12.03
CA THR A 227 12.39 37.48 13.26
C THR A 227 11.65 37.01 14.52
N GLY A 228 12.39 36.44 15.47
CA GLY A 228 12.09 36.56 16.91
C GLY A 228 11.15 35.52 17.55
N THR A 229 11.75 34.51 18.17
CA THR A 229 11.31 33.79 19.39
C THR A 229 9.87 34.00 19.88
N THR A 230 8.98 33.03 19.59
CA THR A 230 7.75 32.78 20.36
C THR A 230 7.34 31.31 20.19
N GLU A 231 6.83 30.68 21.24
CA GLU A 231 6.35 29.28 21.26
C GLU A 231 5.46 28.99 20.05
N SER A 232 5.91 28.11 19.15
CA SER A 232 5.21 27.83 17.89
C SER A 232 3.93 27.05 18.18
N VAL A 233 2.80 27.74 18.24
CA VAL A 233 1.49 27.12 18.07
C VAL A 233 1.52 26.46 16.69
N MET A 234 1.54 25.12 16.64
CA MET A 234 1.49 24.39 15.38
C MET A 234 0.12 24.65 14.75
N GLU A 235 0.05 25.59 13.81
CA GLU A 235 -1.15 25.82 13.03
C GLU A 235 -1.50 24.57 12.23
N VAL A 236 -2.75 24.14 12.35
CA VAL A 236 -3.26 22.98 11.63
C VAL A 236 -3.41 23.35 10.15
N PRO A 237 -2.76 22.64 9.21
CA PRO A 237 -2.88 22.95 7.79
C PRO A 237 -4.35 22.90 7.33
N VAL A 238 -4.80 23.92 6.61
CA VAL A 238 -6.15 24.00 6.05
C VAL A 238 -6.08 23.85 4.53
N LEU A 239 -6.68 22.78 4.01
CA LEU A 239 -6.71 22.45 2.59
C LEU A 239 -8.04 22.86 1.95
N PRO A 240 -8.06 23.15 0.64
CA PRO A 240 -9.30 23.45 -0.08
C PRO A 240 -10.22 22.22 -0.17
N PRO A 241 -11.53 22.40 -0.31
CA PRO A 241 -12.44 21.32 -0.69
C PRO A 241 -12.01 20.68 -2.01
N LEU A 242 -12.32 19.39 -2.18
CA LEU A 242 -11.98 18.64 -3.39
C LEU A 242 -12.53 19.29 -4.68
N GLU A 243 -13.64 20.02 -4.57
CA GLU A 243 -14.31 20.71 -5.69
C GLU A 243 -13.46 21.83 -6.30
N TRP A 244 -12.62 22.45 -5.49
CA TRP A 244 -11.81 23.60 -5.89
C TRP A 244 -10.40 23.18 -6.28
N LEU A 245 -10.09 21.89 -6.15
CA LEU A 245 -8.79 21.35 -6.47
C LEU A 245 -8.60 21.31 -7.99
N ASP A 246 -7.62 22.07 -8.48
CA ASP A 246 -7.10 21.88 -9.83
C ASP A 246 -5.83 21.04 -9.78
N VAL A 247 -5.89 19.84 -10.35
CA VAL A 247 -4.75 18.90 -10.40
C VAL A 247 -3.63 19.41 -11.33
N LYS A 248 -3.90 20.42 -12.17
CA LYS A 248 -2.89 21.09 -12.99
C LYS A 248 -2.17 22.22 -12.27
N ASP A 249 -2.71 22.71 -11.16
CA ASP A 249 -2.09 23.76 -10.37
C ASP A 249 -1.00 23.14 -9.48
N GLU A 250 0.26 23.32 -9.89
CA GLU A 250 1.41 22.79 -9.18
C GLU A 250 1.52 23.30 -7.74
N VAL A 251 1.10 24.53 -7.46
CA VAL A 251 1.15 25.10 -6.11
C VAL A 251 0.17 24.38 -5.21
N GLN A 252 -1.07 24.18 -5.66
CA GLN A 252 -2.06 23.41 -4.91
C GLN A 252 -1.62 21.97 -4.69
N VAL A 253 -1.15 21.30 -5.75
CA VAL A 253 -0.67 19.92 -5.67
C VAL A 253 0.47 19.79 -4.66
N ASN A 254 1.43 20.73 -4.65
CA ASN A 254 2.55 20.71 -3.71
C ASN A 254 2.08 20.87 -2.26
N VAL A 255 1.14 21.77 -1.98
CA VAL A 255 0.56 21.93 -0.63
C VAL A 255 -0.17 20.66 -0.19
N LEU A 256 -0.97 20.06 -1.07
CA LEU A 256 -1.64 18.79 -0.78
C LEU A 256 -0.64 17.65 -0.56
N ALA A 257 0.44 17.60 -1.34
CA ALA A 257 1.47 16.56 -1.24
C ALA A 257 2.20 16.63 0.12
N MET A 258 2.45 17.82 0.67
CA MET A 258 3.05 17.96 2.00
C MET A 258 2.23 17.25 3.09
N VAL A 259 0.91 17.16 2.92
CA VAL A 259 -0.01 16.55 3.89
C VAL A 259 -0.31 15.09 3.56
N LEU A 260 -0.60 14.79 2.29
CA LEU A 260 -1.24 13.53 1.89
C LEU A 260 -0.29 12.55 1.18
N ARG A 261 0.92 12.95 0.79
CA ARG A 261 1.85 12.09 0.02
C ARG A 261 2.22 10.80 0.76
N THR A 262 2.26 10.84 2.08
CA THR A 262 2.55 9.68 2.96
C THR A 262 1.27 9.06 3.55
N SER A 263 0.09 9.51 3.12
CA SER A 263 -1.19 8.99 3.63
C SER A 263 -1.42 7.56 3.17
N PRO A 264 -1.57 6.58 4.09
CA PRO A 264 -1.80 5.19 3.71
C PRO A 264 -3.14 5.01 2.98
N PHE A 265 -4.12 5.87 3.23
CA PHE A 265 -5.44 5.77 2.61
C PHE A 265 -5.42 6.22 1.14
N LEU A 266 -4.70 7.30 0.83
CA LEU A 266 -4.52 7.74 -0.55
C LEU A 266 -3.68 6.73 -1.34
N MET A 267 -2.65 6.15 -0.70
CA MET A 267 -1.87 5.06 -1.28
C MET A 267 -2.74 3.84 -1.59
N GLU A 268 -3.58 3.41 -0.64
CA GLU A 268 -4.51 2.29 -0.84
C GLU A 268 -5.41 2.54 -2.04
N PHE A 269 -6.03 3.73 -2.11
CA PHE A 269 -6.86 4.14 -3.24
C PHE A 269 -6.09 4.09 -4.56
N TYR A 270 -4.91 4.71 -4.61
CA TYR A 270 -4.09 4.77 -5.82
C TYR A 270 -3.67 3.37 -6.31
N LEU A 271 -3.22 2.51 -5.39
CA LEU A 271 -2.80 1.16 -5.72
C LEU A 271 -3.96 0.28 -6.18
N HIS A 272 -5.12 0.39 -5.55
CA HIS A 272 -6.29 -0.44 -5.86
C HIS A 272 -7.08 0.02 -7.09
N GLU A 273 -7.15 1.33 -7.35
CA GLU A 273 -7.98 1.87 -8.44
C GLU A 273 -7.19 2.09 -9.74
N GLU A 274 -5.86 2.26 -9.66
CA GLU A 274 -5.01 2.52 -10.83
C GLU A 274 -3.96 1.43 -11.04
N VAL A 275 -3.01 1.28 -10.10
CA VAL A 275 -1.77 0.52 -10.34
C VAL A 275 -2.01 -0.98 -10.51
N PHE A 276 -2.68 -1.62 -9.55
CA PHE A 276 -2.88 -3.06 -9.58
C PHE A 276 -3.84 -3.50 -10.69
N PRO A 277 -5.00 -2.85 -10.94
CA PRO A 277 -5.85 -3.21 -12.08
C PRO A 277 -5.14 -3.07 -13.43
N GLU A 278 -4.28 -2.06 -13.59
CA GLU A 278 -3.57 -1.85 -14.85
C GLU A 278 -2.48 -2.91 -15.09
N HIS A 279 -1.76 -3.31 -14.03
CA HIS A 279 -0.53 -4.09 -14.16
C HIS A 279 -0.56 -5.52 -13.59
N LEU A 280 -1.61 -5.90 -12.87
CA LEU A 280 -1.86 -7.24 -12.36
C LEU A 280 -3.15 -7.83 -12.97
N ARG A 281 -3.30 -7.66 -14.29
CA ARG A 281 -4.46 -8.20 -15.01
C ARG A 281 -4.48 -9.73 -14.89
N HIS A 282 -5.58 -10.25 -14.36
CA HIS A 282 -5.83 -11.68 -14.34
C HIS A 282 -6.29 -12.13 -15.73
N THR A 283 -5.72 -13.22 -16.23
CA THR A 283 -6.23 -13.93 -17.40
C THR A 283 -6.59 -15.35 -16.98
N ASP A 284 -7.78 -15.81 -17.32
CA ASP A 284 -8.25 -17.17 -16.96
C ASP A 284 -7.39 -18.26 -17.58
N MET A 285 -6.73 -17.93 -18.70
CA MET A 285 -5.71 -18.76 -19.32
C MET A 285 -4.37 -18.05 -19.25
N LYS A 286 -3.37 -18.69 -18.62
CA LYS A 286 -1.98 -18.25 -18.66
C LYS A 286 -1.22 -19.19 -19.57
N LEU A 287 -0.84 -18.70 -20.75
CA LEU A 287 0.11 -19.40 -21.61
C LEU A 287 1.49 -19.27 -20.94
N SER A 288 1.96 -20.35 -20.31
CA SER A 288 3.35 -20.45 -19.87
C SER A 288 4.10 -21.34 -20.85
N ALA A 289 5.12 -20.80 -21.49
CA ALA A 289 6.07 -21.60 -22.26
C ALA A 289 7.31 -21.83 -21.37
N THR A 290 7.78 -23.07 -21.29
CA THR A 290 9.08 -23.34 -20.68
C THR A 290 10.19 -22.90 -21.63
N GLY A 291 11.41 -22.67 -21.12
CA GLY A 291 12.57 -22.41 -21.98
C GLY A 291 12.84 -23.53 -22.99
N GLN A 292 12.36 -24.74 -22.70
CA GLN A 292 12.40 -25.89 -23.59
C GLN A 292 11.33 -25.81 -24.70
N ASP A 293 10.12 -25.31 -24.39
CA ASP A 293 9.08 -25.08 -25.40
C ASP A 293 9.48 -23.97 -26.37
N LEU A 294 10.01 -22.85 -25.85
CA LEU A 294 10.54 -21.74 -26.64
C LEU A 294 11.79 -22.11 -27.46
N GLY A 295 12.60 -23.04 -26.93
CA GLY A 295 13.82 -23.52 -27.57
C GLY A 295 13.59 -24.71 -28.52
N SER A 296 12.35 -25.18 -28.66
CA SER A 296 11.98 -26.25 -29.59
C SER A 296 11.60 -25.68 -30.96
N ASP A 297 11.88 -26.44 -32.02
CA ASP A 297 11.53 -26.06 -33.40
C ASP A 297 10.01 -25.98 -33.64
N THR A 298 9.19 -26.35 -32.65
CA THR A 298 7.72 -26.32 -32.76
C THR A 298 7.14 -24.91 -32.74
N LEU A 299 7.81 -23.96 -32.06
CA LEU A 299 7.32 -22.59 -31.89
C LEU A 299 8.13 -21.56 -32.69
N CYS A 300 9.44 -21.78 -32.85
CA CYS A 300 10.33 -20.86 -33.56
C CYS A 300 11.31 -21.66 -34.44
N GLY A 301 11.16 -21.59 -35.76
CA GLY A 301 12.03 -22.30 -36.71
C GLY A 301 13.43 -21.71 -36.90
N SER A 302 13.82 -20.73 -36.10
CA SER A 302 15.14 -20.10 -36.15
C SER A 302 15.57 -19.67 -34.76
N ARG A 303 16.77 -20.09 -34.36
CA ARG A 303 17.33 -19.84 -33.03
C ARG A 303 18.50 -18.86 -33.16
N LEU A 304 18.35 -17.66 -32.60
CA LEU A 304 19.44 -16.72 -32.42
C LEU A 304 19.90 -16.83 -30.96
N GLY A 305 21.01 -17.53 -30.73
CA GLY A 305 21.63 -17.62 -29.41
C GLY A 305 22.48 -16.38 -29.11
N PHE A 306 22.49 -15.95 -27.85
CA PHE A 306 23.57 -15.13 -27.29
C PHE A 306 24.40 -16.03 -26.37
N SER A 307 25.73 -15.92 -26.47
CA SER A 307 26.70 -16.56 -25.56
C SER A 307 26.73 -15.89 -24.19
#